data_AF-A0A6I2VDV0-F1
#
_entry.id   AF-A0A6I2VDV0-F1
#
_cell.length_a   1.000
_cell.length_b   1.000
_cell.length_c   1.000
_cell.angle_alpha   90.00
_cell.angle_beta   90.00
_cell.angle_gamma   90.00
#
_symmetry.space_group_name_H-M   'P 1'
#
loop_
_entity.id
_entity.type
_entity.pdbx_description
1 polymer ?
#
loop_
_entity_poly.entity_id
_entity_poly.type
_entity_poly.pdbx_seq_one_letter_code
_entity_poly.pdbx_strand_id
1 'polypeptide(L)'
;MVRTNERLSERAASAGKPLTVGAVLGSSICFWHGIGMTSTLEERERARSATPGRKAVWLAIGVAVLWLAFGSLAGPLAGKLNEVQTNDNASFLPASAESTLVANEQALFSDDNSFPLLVVITRPDGEALSATELAEATTFAGEIPAIEVEPGITVADFLQPGPIVPIPAQDGKAVLINVSLNGDKAQENLANGELAIAGITEAVRGAATQVTDLRINVTGPAGILADLIKVFGAIDSTLLGATAVVVAIIL
;
A
#
# COMPACT_ATOMS: atom_id res chain seq x y z
N MET A 1 -31.87 -47.22 -18.19
CA MET A 1 -31.02 -48.25 -17.57
C MET A 1 -30.34 -47.60 -16.36
N VAL A 2 -31.06 -47.31 -15.27
CA VAL A 2 -31.51 -48.16 -14.13
C VAL A 2 -30.36 -48.83 -13.35
N ARG A 3 -29.98 -48.20 -12.23
CA ARG A 3 -29.52 -48.70 -10.91
C ARG A 3 -28.82 -47.52 -10.22
N THR A 4 -29.33 -46.85 -9.17
CA THR A 4 -29.91 -47.27 -7.88
C THR A 4 -29.02 -48.27 -7.14
N ASN A 5 -28.30 -47.77 -6.12
CA ASN A 5 -28.07 -48.50 -4.88
C ASN A 5 -27.87 -47.50 -3.74
N GLU A 6 -28.95 -47.28 -3.01
CA GLU A 6 -28.95 -46.93 -1.60
C GLU A 6 -28.35 -48.07 -0.76
N ARG A 7 -28.14 -47.76 0.52
CA ARG A 7 -27.76 -48.61 1.67
C ARG A 7 -26.27 -48.71 1.92
N LEU A 8 -25.81 -47.94 2.90
CA LEU A 8 -25.28 -48.47 4.17
C LEU A 8 -25.44 -47.39 5.25
N SER A 9 -26.67 -47.24 5.76
CA SER A 9 -26.91 -46.81 7.13
C SER A 9 -26.93 -48.06 8.03
N GLU A 10 -26.57 -47.87 9.30
CA GLU A 10 -26.79 -48.77 10.44
C GLU A 10 -25.76 -49.88 10.71
N ARG A 11 -24.83 -49.60 11.64
CA ARG A 11 -24.71 -50.26 12.97
C ARG A 11 -23.26 -50.34 13.45
N ALA A 12 -22.93 -49.52 14.45
CA ALA A 12 -22.10 -49.92 15.59
C ALA A 12 -22.29 -48.92 16.74
N ALA A 13 -23.35 -49.13 17.52
CA ALA A 13 -23.41 -48.65 18.89
C ALA A 13 -22.89 -49.77 19.80
N SER A 14 -21.90 -49.51 20.66
CA SER A 14 -21.93 -49.88 22.08
C SER A 14 -20.60 -49.56 22.78
N ALA A 15 -20.74 -49.11 24.04
CA ALA A 15 -19.79 -49.16 25.16
C ALA A 15 -18.47 -48.36 25.00
N GLY A 16 -18.09 -47.43 25.88
CA GLY A 16 -18.40 -47.29 27.29
C GLY A 16 -17.10 -47.36 28.10
N LYS A 17 -16.43 -46.22 28.31
CA LYS A 17 -15.78 -45.78 29.56
C LYS A 17 -14.92 -44.52 29.32
N PRO A 18 -14.97 -43.52 30.21
CA PRO A 18 -14.14 -42.33 30.11
C PRO A 18 -12.72 -42.64 30.59
N LEU A 19 -11.72 -42.20 29.81
CA LEU A 19 -10.32 -42.23 30.26
C LEU A 19 -10.09 -41.10 31.25
N THR A 20 -9.73 -41.53 32.45
CA THR A 20 -9.18 -40.80 33.59
C THR A 20 -8.12 -39.77 33.17
N VAL A 21 -8.43 -38.49 33.38
CA VAL A 21 -7.45 -37.41 33.44
C VAL A 21 -6.70 -37.55 34.77
N GLY A 22 -5.41 -37.84 34.68
CA GLY A 22 -4.51 -37.88 35.82
C GLY A 22 -4.37 -36.49 36.45
N ALA A 23 -4.73 -36.43 37.73
CA ALA A 23 -4.42 -35.33 38.62
C ALA A 23 -2.92 -35.26 38.89
N VAL A 24 -2.31 -34.08 38.72
CA VAL A 24 -1.13 -33.67 39.48
C VAL A 24 -1.31 -32.21 39.89
N LEU A 25 -1.46 -32.06 41.21
CA LEU A 25 -1.12 -30.93 42.10
C LEU A 25 -0.91 -29.56 41.42
N GLY A 26 -1.65 -28.52 41.77
CA GLY A 26 -2.04 -28.13 43.12
C GLY A 26 -1.53 -26.71 43.34
N SER A 27 -2.42 -25.72 43.28
CA SER A 27 -2.18 -24.43 43.95
C SER A 27 -3.53 -23.82 44.28
N SER A 28 -3.76 -23.71 45.57
CA SER A 28 -5.03 -23.48 46.23
C SER A 28 -5.66 -22.15 45.86
N ILE A 29 -6.83 -22.22 45.22
CA ILE A 29 -7.85 -21.18 45.26
C ILE A 29 -8.43 -21.21 46.68
N CYS A 30 -7.92 -20.33 47.56
CA CYS A 30 -8.48 -20.12 48.89
C CYS A 30 -9.69 -19.18 48.80
N PHE A 31 -10.83 -19.85 48.64
CA PHE A 31 -12.16 -19.55 49.13
C PHE A 31 -12.23 -18.42 50.18
N TRP A 32 -13.02 -17.40 49.85
CA TRP A 32 -13.39 -16.29 50.71
C TRP A 32 -14.43 -16.80 51.74
N HIS A 33 -13.98 -17.02 52.99
CA HIS A 33 -14.88 -17.16 54.12
C HIS A 33 -14.27 -16.45 55.33
N GLY A 34 -15.04 -15.55 55.92
CA GLY A 34 -14.60 -14.64 56.96
C GLY A 34 -14.14 -15.34 58.23
N ILE A 35 -12.95 -14.95 58.70
CA ILE A 35 -12.59 -14.90 60.11
C ILE A 35 -11.91 -13.55 60.30
N GLY A 36 -12.58 -12.64 61.00
CA GLY A 36 -11.97 -11.41 61.46
C GLY A 36 -10.93 -11.72 62.52
N MET A 37 -9.71 -11.22 62.34
CA MET A 37 -8.82 -10.89 63.47
C MET A 37 -7.72 -9.94 63.00
N THR A 38 -7.92 -8.65 63.28
CA THR A 38 -6.88 -7.67 63.61
C THR A 38 -5.67 -7.62 62.67
N SER A 39 -5.84 -7.09 61.46
CA SER A 39 -4.73 -6.44 60.77
C SER A 39 -4.40 -5.15 61.51
N THR A 40 -3.24 -5.09 62.16
CA THR A 40 -2.68 -3.87 62.73
C THR A 40 -2.62 -2.80 61.63
N LEU A 41 -3.34 -1.68 61.84
CA LEU A 41 -3.41 -0.57 60.90
C LEU A 41 -2.02 0.04 60.59
N GLU A 42 -1.04 -0.20 61.45
CA GLU A 42 0.35 0.27 61.30
C GLU A 42 1.08 -0.31 60.09
N GLU A 43 0.78 -1.54 59.66
CA GLU A 43 1.51 -2.17 58.55
C GLU A 43 1.03 -1.63 57.18
N ARG A 44 -0.23 -1.17 57.10
CA ARG A 44 -0.79 -0.49 55.92
C ARG A 44 -0.41 0.99 55.81
N GLU A 45 0.19 1.57 56.84
CA GLU A 45 0.66 2.96 56.82
C GLU A 45 2.13 3.07 56.40
N ARG A 46 2.98 2.09 56.71
CA ARG A 46 4.40 2.10 56.27
C ARG A 46 4.60 1.95 54.77
N ALA A 47 3.67 1.33 54.05
CA ALA A 47 3.72 1.25 52.58
C ALA A 47 3.30 2.55 51.89
N ARG A 48 2.83 3.57 52.65
CA ARG A 48 2.20 4.78 52.11
C ARG A 48 3.08 6.04 52.13
N SER A 49 4.35 5.95 52.50
CA SER A 49 5.23 7.13 52.64
C SER A 49 6.65 6.96 52.09
N ALA A 50 6.87 6.06 51.13
CA ALA A 50 8.07 6.15 50.30
C ALA A 50 7.80 7.12 49.15
N THR A 51 7.98 8.43 49.39
CA THR A 51 8.17 9.36 48.28
C THR A 51 9.30 8.78 47.41
N PRO A 52 9.07 8.48 46.12
CA PRO A 52 10.15 7.96 45.28
C PRO A 52 11.28 8.98 45.35
N GLY A 53 12.42 8.56 45.89
CA GLY A 53 13.56 9.46 46.03
C GLY A 53 13.89 10.05 44.67
N ARG A 54 14.33 11.31 44.60
CA ARG A 54 14.62 12.02 43.33
C ARG A 54 15.41 11.14 42.33
N LYS A 55 16.28 10.25 42.82
CA LYS A 55 17.02 9.25 42.04
C LYS A 55 16.14 8.23 41.29
N ALA A 56 15.06 7.73 41.90
CA ALA A 56 14.11 6.83 41.25
C ALA A 56 13.30 7.53 40.14
N VAL A 57 12.93 8.80 40.36
CA VAL A 57 12.28 9.63 39.32
C VAL A 57 13.22 9.86 38.13
N TRP A 58 14.48 10.23 38.39
CA TRP A 58 15.48 10.40 37.33
C TRP A 58 15.80 9.10 36.59
N LEU A 59 15.81 7.96 37.29
CA LEU A 59 16.00 6.66 36.66
C LEU A 59 14.81 6.30 35.76
N ALA A 60 13.57 6.55 36.21
CA ALA A 60 12.37 6.35 35.39
C ALA A 60 12.36 7.25 34.14
N ILE A 61 12.73 8.53 34.27
CA ILE A 61 12.88 9.45 33.13
C ILE A 61 13.97 8.94 32.18
N GLY A 62 15.12 8.50 32.71
CA GLY A 62 16.21 7.95 31.90
C GLY A 62 15.79 6.71 31.11
N VAL A 63 15.02 5.80 31.72
CA VAL A 63 14.47 4.63 31.04
C VAL A 63 13.45 5.02 29.97
N ALA A 64 12.57 5.99 30.25
CA ALA A 64 11.59 6.47 29.28
C ALA A 64 12.26 7.15 28.08
N VAL A 65 13.25 8.00 28.32
CA VAL A 65 14.02 8.66 27.25
C VAL A 65 14.80 7.64 26.44
N LEU A 66 15.43 6.66 27.09
CA LEU A 66 16.13 5.58 26.41
C LEU A 66 15.18 4.76 25.53
N TRP A 67 14.01 4.41 26.06
CA TRP A 67 12.98 3.68 25.32
C TRP A 67 12.46 4.46 24.12
N LEU A 68 12.19 5.76 24.27
CA LEU A 68 11.80 6.65 23.17
C LEU A 68 12.92 6.80 22.14
N ALA A 69 14.18 6.95 22.58
CA ALA A 69 15.33 7.05 21.68
C ALA A 69 15.50 5.77 20.84
N PHE A 70 15.36 4.59 21.44
CA PHE A 70 15.35 3.33 20.70
C PHE A 70 14.17 3.24 19.73
N GLY A 71 12.97 3.63 20.15
CA GLY A 71 11.78 3.65 19.29
C GLY A 71 11.93 4.59 18.10
N SER A 72 12.44 5.80 18.31
CA SER A 72 12.69 6.78 17.24
C SER A 72 13.77 6.33 16.26
N LEU A 73 14.79 5.61 16.73
CA LEU A 73 15.84 5.09 15.86
C LEU A 73 15.41 3.83 15.10
N ALA A 74 14.52 3.01 15.70
CA ALA A 74 13.97 1.81 15.09
C ALA A 74 12.78 2.07 14.14
N GLY A 75 12.07 3.20 14.29
CA GLY A 75 10.92 3.57 13.46
C GLY A 75 11.22 3.58 11.94
N PRO A 76 12.31 4.22 11.49
CA PRO A 76 12.69 4.21 10.07
C PRO A 76 13.00 2.81 9.52
N LEU A 77 13.46 1.87 10.37
CA LEU A 77 13.72 0.49 9.94
C LEU A 77 12.41 -0.28 9.70
N ALA A 78 11.34 0.04 10.42
CA ALA A 78 10.02 -0.57 10.18
C ALA A 78 9.43 -0.13 8.82
N GLY A 79 9.67 1.11 8.40
CA GLY A 79 9.28 1.59 7.06
C GLY A 79 10.00 0.83 5.94
N LYS A 80 11.29 0.53 6.12
CA LYS A 80 12.07 -0.28 5.17
C LYS A 80 11.63 -1.74 5.07
N LEU A 81 10.92 -2.29 6.06
CA LEU A 81 10.35 -3.64 5.97
C LEU A 81 9.16 -3.72 4.99
N ASN A 82 8.49 -2.59 4.75
CA ASN A 82 7.43 -2.50 3.74
C ASN A 82 8.00 -2.49 2.31
N GLU A 83 9.29 -2.17 2.15
CA GLU A 83 10.03 -2.16 0.89
C GLU A 83 10.47 -3.58 0.44
N VAL A 84 10.49 -4.55 1.36
CA VAL A 84 10.91 -5.95 1.12
C VAL A 84 9.81 -6.98 1.34
N GLN A 85 8.57 -6.57 1.60
CA GLN A 85 7.45 -7.45 1.28
C GLN A 85 7.30 -7.49 -0.24
N THR A 86 8.06 -8.40 -0.86
CA THR A 86 7.75 -8.90 -2.19
C THR A 86 6.27 -9.23 -2.18
N ASN A 87 5.47 -8.43 -2.88
CA ASN A 87 4.04 -8.61 -3.00
C ASN A 87 3.81 -9.85 -3.87
N ASP A 88 4.01 -11.02 -3.27
CA ASP A 88 3.75 -12.32 -3.85
C ASP A 88 2.24 -12.58 -3.77
N ASN A 89 1.50 -11.72 -4.47
CA ASN A 89 0.06 -11.82 -4.67
C ASN A 89 -0.31 -13.08 -5.50
N ALA A 90 0.69 -13.87 -5.93
CA ALA A 90 0.50 -15.14 -6.62
C ALA A 90 0.26 -16.32 -5.66
N SER A 91 0.40 -16.13 -4.34
CA SER A 91 0.10 -17.16 -3.33
C SER A 91 -1.40 -17.38 -3.07
N PHE A 92 -2.27 -16.53 -3.62
CA PHE A 92 -3.72 -16.59 -3.37
C PHE A 92 -4.48 -17.65 -4.17
N LEU A 93 -3.88 -18.29 -5.17
CA LEU A 93 -4.50 -19.37 -5.94
C LEU A 93 -3.57 -20.59 -5.99
N PRO A 94 -4.09 -21.83 -5.78
CA PRO A 94 -3.29 -23.03 -5.98
C PRO A 94 -2.61 -23.01 -7.35
N ALA A 95 -1.38 -23.49 -7.46
CA ALA A 95 -0.66 -23.56 -8.74
C ALA A 95 -1.43 -24.33 -9.83
N SER A 96 -2.39 -25.17 -9.43
CA SER A 96 -3.28 -25.93 -10.31
C SER A 96 -4.57 -25.19 -10.71
N ALA A 97 -4.80 -23.96 -10.25
CA ALA A 97 -5.95 -23.18 -10.69
C ALA A 97 -5.75 -22.80 -12.17
N GLU A 98 -6.82 -22.94 -12.96
CA GLU A 98 -6.79 -22.64 -14.39
C GLU A 98 -6.32 -21.20 -14.65
N SER A 99 -6.69 -20.25 -13.78
CA SER A 99 -6.22 -18.86 -13.82
C SER A 99 -4.71 -18.71 -13.64
N THR A 100 -4.07 -19.56 -12.82
CA THR A 100 -2.62 -19.54 -12.60
C THR A 100 -1.87 -20.14 -13.79
N LEU A 101 -2.42 -21.18 -14.41
CA LEU A 101 -1.86 -21.75 -15.65
C LEU A 101 -1.92 -20.74 -16.78
N VAL A 102 -3.06 -20.07 -16.98
CA VAL A 102 -3.21 -19.02 -18.01
C VAL A 102 -2.25 -17.84 -17.75
N ALA A 103 -2.10 -17.40 -16.50
CA ALA A 103 -1.18 -16.33 -16.16
C ALA A 103 0.29 -16.70 -16.45
N ASN A 104 0.71 -17.93 -16.14
CA ASN A 104 2.06 -18.42 -16.45
C ASN A 104 2.31 -18.51 -17.96
N GLU A 105 1.34 -18.99 -18.73
CA GLU A 105 1.47 -19.02 -20.19
C GLU A 105 1.51 -17.60 -20.78
N GLN A 106 0.69 -16.67 -20.28
CA GLN A 106 0.71 -15.26 -20.71
C GLN A 106 2.05 -14.56 -20.45
N ALA A 107 2.74 -14.93 -19.36
CA ALA A 107 4.07 -14.40 -19.04
C ALA A 107 5.11 -14.78 -20.11
N LEU A 108 4.95 -15.91 -20.80
CA LEU A 108 5.84 -16.34 -21.90
C LEU A 108 5.65 -15.53 -23.18
N PHE A 109 4.53 -14.80 -23.32
CA PHE A 109 4.24 -13.94 -24.47
C PHE A 109 4.47 -12.45 -24.18
N SER A 110 4.79 -12.10 -22.92
CA SER A 110 4.94 -10.72 -22.46
C SER A 110 6.40 -10.47 -22.07
N ASP A 111 7.27 -10.32 -23.07
CA ASP A 111 8.68 -9.98 -22.83
C ASP A 111 8.86 -8.52 -22.36
N ASP A 112 7.84 -7.69 -22.54
CA ASP A 112 7.88 -6.26 -22.26
C ASP A 112 7.05 -5.91 -21.02
N ASN A 113 7.71 -5.87 -19.86
CA ASN A 113 7.18 -5.22 -18.66
C ASN A 113 7.09 -3.71 -18.96
N SER A 114 5.91 -3.24 -19.36
CA SER A 114 5.68 -1.84 -19.72
C SER A 114 4.39 -1.30 -19.13
N PHE A 115 4.43 -0.05 -18.68
CA PHE A 115 3.26 0.66 -18.19
C PHE A 115 2.87 1.74 -19.19
N PRO A 116 1.80 1.55 -19.98
CA PRO A 116 1.34 2.59 -20.87
C PRO A 116 0.75 3.75 -20.07
N LEU A 117 1.33 4.94 -20.25
CA LEU A 117 0.78 6.21 -19.83
C LEU A 117 0.05 6.81 -21.03
N LEU A 118 -1.26 7.00 -20.90
CA LEU A 118 -2.11 7.47 -21.97
C LEU A 118 -2.39 8.96 -21.78
N VAL A 119 -2.06 9.76 -22.77
CA VAL A 119 -2.37 11.19 -22.78
C VAL A 119 -3.46 11.45 -23.81
N VAL A 120 -4.59 11.98 -23.36
CA VAL A 120 -5.77 12.27 -24.18
C VAL A 120 -5.94 13.76 -24.32
N ILE A 121 -5.85 14.25 -25.55
CA ILE A 121 -6.00 15.67 -25.89
C ILE A 121 -7.36 15.87 -26.54
N THR A 122 -8.15 16.80 -26.02
CA THR A 122 -9.51 17.13 -26.49
C THR A 122 -9.75 18.63 -26.44
N ARG A 123 -10.71 19.16 -27.21
CA ARG A 123 -11.16 20.54 -27.02
C ARG A 123 -12.07 20.65 -25.80
N PRO A 124 -12.02 21.76 -25.03
CA PRO A 124 -12.89 21.96 -23.88
C PRO A 124 -14.39 21.80 -24.12
N ASP A 125 -14.87 22.13 -25.32
CA ASP A 125 -16.26 22.09 -25.78
C ASP A 125 -16.70 20.74 -26.39
N GLY A 126 -15.77 19.79 -26.61
CA GLY A 126 -16.05 18.47 -27.20
C GLY A 126 -16.26 18.47 -28.73
N GLU A 127 -15.89 19.56 -29.41
CA GLU A 127 -15.92 19.65 -30.87
C GLU A 127 -14.66 19.03 -31.51
N ALA A 128 -14.72 18.78 -32.83
CA ALA A 128 -13.61 18.18 -33.58
C ALA A 128 -12.38 19.09 -33.60
N LEU A 129 -11.19 18.51 -33.41
CA LEU A 129 -9.90 19.20 -33.47
C LEU A 129 -9.63 19.72 -34.88
N SER A 130 -9.14 20.95 -34.98
CA SER A 130 -8.67 21.56 -36.22
C SER A 130 -7.30 20.98 -36.61
N ALA A 131 -6.91 21.17 -37.87
CA ALA A 131 -5.59 20.75 -38.35
C ALA A 131 -4.43 21.39 -37.56
N THR A 132 -4.63 22.62 -37.07
CA THR A 132 -3.64 23.33 -36.24
C THR A 132 -3.50 22.67 -34.87
N GLU A 133 -4.61 22.36 -34.19
CA GLU A 133 -4.58 21.70 -32.88
C GLU A 133 -4.06 20.26 -32.98
N LEU A 134 -4.30 19.56 -34.09
CA LEU A 134 -3.69 18.25 -34.36
C LEU A 134 -2.17 18.35 -34.53
N ALA A 135 -1.68 19.41 -35.17
CA ALA A 135 -0.24 19.68 -35.28
C ALA A 135 0.36 20.03 -33.90
N GLU A 136 -0.32 20.83 -33.09
CA GLU A 136 0.09 21.13 -31.70
C GLU A 136 0.13 19.86 -30.84
N ALA A 137 -0.87 18.99 -30.93
CA ALA A 137 -0.87 17.70 -30.24
C ALA A 137 0.31 16.82 -30.67
N THR A 138 0.71 16.89 -31.95
CA THR A 138 1.88 16.16 -32.47
C THR A 138 3.19 16.74 -31.96
N THR A 139 3.29 18.07 -31.88
CA THR A 139 4.45 18.75 -31.29
C THR A 139 4.59 18.38 -29.81
N PHE A 140 3.49 18.46 -29.04
CA PHE A 140 3.47 18.08 -27.63
C PHE A 140 3.92 16.62 -27.43
N ALA A 141 3.45 15.69 -28.28
CA ALA A 141 3.90 14.30 -28.21
C ALA A 141 5.42 14.15 -28.41
N GLY A 142 6.03 14.98 -29.26
CA GLY A 142 7.48 15.02 -29.47
C GLY A 142 8.26 15.69 -28.33
N GLU A 143 7.60 16.55 -27.54
CA GLU A 143 8.19 17.20 -26.37
C GLU A 143 8.17 16.32 -25.11
N ILE A 144 7.23 15.35 -25.03
CA ILE A 144 7.08 14.45 -23.87
C ILE A 144 8.41 13.85 -23.38
N PRO A 145 9.28 13.27 -24.24
CA PRO A 145 10.54 12.68 -23.80
C PRO A 145 11.48 13.69 -23.13
N ALA A 146 11.39 14.98 -23.50
CA ALA A 146 12.25 16.04 -23.00
C ALA A 146 11.72 16.69 -21.71
N ILE A 147 10.53 16.30 -21.24
CA ILE A 147 9.99 16.78 -19.97
C ILE A 147 10.91 16.33 -18.83
N GLU A 148 11.35 17.28 -18.02
CA GLU A 148 12.13 17.00 -16.82
C GLU A 148 11.24 16.42 -15.72
N VAL A 149 11.68 15.30 -15.15
CA VAL A 149 11.06 14.67 -13.98
C VAL A 149 11.79 15.09 -12.71
N GLU A 150 13.13 15.10 -12.77
CA GLU A 150 14.03 15.60 -11.73
C GLU A 150 15.19 16.36 -12.39
N PRO A 151 15.97 17.16 -11.65
CA PRO A 151 17.11 17.87 -12.22
C PRO A 151 18.09 16.91 -12.93
N GLY A 152 18.15 17.01 -14.26
CA GLY A 152 19.00 16.15 -15.11
C GLY A 152 18.44 14.77 -15.43
N ILE A 153 17.19 14.47 -15.07
CA ILE A 153 16.48 13.23 -15.43
C ILE A 153 15.19 13.59 -16.17
N THR A 154 15.01 12.99 -17.34
CA THR A 154 13.88 13.26 -18.24
C THR A 154 12.97 12.06 -18.36
N VAL A 155 11.77 12.26 -18.91
CA VAL A 155 10.85 11.15 -19.22
C VAL A 155 11.52 10.12 -20.14
N ALA A 156 12.38 10.55 -21.07
CA ALA A 156 13.10 9.66 -22.00
C ALA A 156 13.89 8.55 -21.28
N ASP A 157 14.42 8.81 -20.09
CA ASP A 157 15.21 7.85 -19.32
C ASP A 157 14.40 6.64 -18.85
N PHE A 158 13.08 6.81 -18.76
CA PHE A 158 12.11 5.81 -18.31
C PHE A 158 11.26 5.24 -19.44
N LEU A 159 11.45 5.68 -20.69
CA LEU A 159 10.68 5.16 -21.83
C LEU A 159 11.17 3.78 -22.25
N GLN A 160 10.23 2.97 -22.71
CA GLN A 160 10.54 1.80 -23.51
C GLN A 160 10.96 2.25 -24.93
N PRO A 161 11.90 1.54 -25.59
CA PRO A 161 12.28 1.86 -26.97
C PRO A 161 11.07 1.82 -27.92
N GLY A 162 10.75 2.95 -28.54
CA GLY A 162 9.66 3.02 -29.51
C GLY A 162 9.28 4.46 -29.86
N PRO A 163 8.61 4.68 -31.00
CA PRO A 163 8.11 5.99 -31.35
C PRO A 163 6.86 6.34 -30.54
N ILE A 164 6.82 7.57 -30.01
CA ILE A 164 5.58 8.14 -29.47
C ILE A 164 4.80 8.70 -30.66
N VAL A 165 3.71 8.03 -31.02
CA VAL A 165 2.87 8.41 -32.17
C VAL A 165 1.49 8.86 -31.66
N PRO A 166 1.05 10.09 -31.98
CA PRO A 166 -0.31 10.52 -31.73
C PRO A 166 -1.30 9.76 -32.64
N ILE A 167 -2.37 9.24 -32.04
CA ILE A 167 -3.43 8.49 -32.71
C ILE A 167 -4.71 9.32 -32.64
N PRO A 168 -5.17 9.93 -33.75
CA PRO A 168 -6.44 10.65 -33.76
C PRO A 168 -7.62 9.67 -33.64
N ALA A 169 -8.66 10.08 -32.90
CA ALA A 169 -9.92 9.37 -32.82
C ALA A 169 -10.66 9.41 -34.18
N GLN A 170 -11.51 8.42 -34.43
CA GLN A 170 -12.24 8.31 -35.71
C GLN A 170 -13.20 9.49 -35.96
N ASP A 171 -13.69 10.12 -34.89
CA ASP A 171 -14.55 11.30 -34.93
C ASP A 171 -13.77 12.63 -34.99
N GLY A 172 -12.43 12.58 -34.90
CA GLY A 172 -11.55 13.74 -34.89
C GLY A 172 -11.64 14.60 -33.61
N LYS A 173 -12.36 14.17 -32.58
CA LYS A 173 -12.59 14.96 -31.35
C LYS A 173 -11.48 14.81 -30.31
N ALA A 174 -10.67 13.77 -30.44
CA ALA A 174 -9.59 13.46 -29.52
C ALA A 174 -8.34 12.99 -30.25
N VAL A 175 -7.20 13.18 -29.60
CA VAL A 175 -5.94 12.52 -29.96
C VAL A 175 -5.45 11.75 -28.73
N LEU A 176 -5.12 10.48 -28.94
CA LEU A 176 -4.52 9.62 -27.94
C LEU A 176 -3.01 9.52 -28.20
N ILE A 177 -2.20 9.84 -27.21
CA ILE A 177 -0.76 9.63 -27.23
C ILE A 177 -0.46 8.50 -26.25
N ASN A 178 0.15 7.42 -26.74
CA ASN A 178 0.64 6.33 -25.90
C ASN A 178 2.11 6.56 -25.57
N VAL A 179 2.42 6.71 -24.29
CA VAL A 179 3.75 6.84 -23.74
C VAL A 179 4.06 5.57 -22.97
N SER A 180 4.78 4.64 -23.58
CA SER A 180 5.11 3.35 -22.96
C SER A 180 6.30 3.50 -22.03
N LEU A 181 6.06 3.41 -20.72
CA LEU A 181 7.11 3.44 -19.70
C LEU A 181 7.71 2.05 -19.55
N ASN A 182 9.02 1.97 -19.38
CA ASN A 182 9.70 0.75 -18.98
C ASN A 182 9.29 0.39 -17.55
N GLY A 183 8.74 -0.80 -17.36
CA GLY A 183 8.16 -1.24 -16.09
C GLY A 183 9.18 -1.33 -14.96
N ASP A 184 10.38 -1.80 -15.26
CA ASP A 184 11.44 -1.97 -14.25
C ASP A 184 11.91 -0.61 -13.74
N LYS A 185 12.20 0.33 -14.65
CA LYS A 185 12.64 1.69 -14.28
C LYS A 185 11.52 2.52 -13.64
N ALA A 186 10.27 2.36 -14.10
CA ALA A 186 9.14 3.12 -13.56
C ALA A 186 8.80 2.75 -12.11
N GLN A 187 9.24 1.57 -11.65
CA GLN A 187 9.07 1.10 -10.27
C GLN A 187 10.22 1.51 -9.34
N GLU A 188 11.28 2.12 -9.87
CA GLU A 188 12.39 2.62 -9.06
C GLU A 188 11.99 3.91 -8.31
N ASN A 189 12.68 4.15 -7.19
CA ASN A 189 12.54 5.40 -6.47
C ASN A 189 13.41 6.49 -7.10
N LEU A 190 12.82 7.66 -7.28
CA LEU A 190 13.50 8.90 -7.62
C LEU A 190 14.38 9.39 -6.47
N ALA A 191 15.22 10.40 -6.73
CA ALA A 191 16.15 10.93 -5.71
C ALA A 191 15.42 11.54 -4.50
N ASN A 192 14.20 12.03 -4.71
CA ASN A 192 13.32 12.55 -3.65
C ASN A 192 12.61 11.45 -2.82
N GLY A 193 12.77 10.17 -3.16
CA GLY A 193 12.13 9.03 -2.50
C GLY A 193 10.71 8.72 -2.98
N GLU A 194 10.21 9.42 -4.02
CA GLU A 194 8.95 9.11 -4.69
C GLU A 194 9.15 8.04 -5.76
N LEU A 195 8.14 7.22 -6.04
CA LEU A 195 8.18 6.27 -7.15
C LEU A 195 8.23 7.00 -8.50
N ALA A 196 9.11 6.57 -9.41
CA ALA A 196 9.30 7.19 -10.71
C ALA A 196 8.00 7.30 -11.52
N ILE A 197 7.14 6.28 -11.48
CA ILE A 197 5.84 6.31 -12.17
C ILE A 197 4.94 7.47 -11.73
N ALA A 198 4.98 7.85 -10.45
CA ALA A 198 4.22 8.98 -9.93
C ALA A 198 4.84 10.31 -10.36
N GLY A 199 6.16 10.44 -10.23
CA GLY A 199 6.89 11.64 -10.64
C GLY A 199 6.79 11.93 -12.14
N ILE A 200 6.94 10.90 -12.98
CA ILE A 200 6.76 11.00 -14.45
C ILE A 200 5.35 11.48 -14.79
N THR A 201 4.34 10.85 -14.18
CA THR A 201 2.94 11.20 -14.44
C THR A 201 2.65 12.65 -14.03
N GLU A 202 3.16 13.10 -12.88
CA GLU A 202 3.00 14.48 -12.42
C GLU A 202 3.76 15.47 -13.32
N ALA A 203 4.96 15.14 -13.79
CA ALA A 203 5.72 15.97 -14.72
C ALA A 203 4.98 16.14 -16.05
N VAL A 204 4.43 15.06 -16.62
CA VAL A 204 3.62 15.11 -17.86
C VAL A 204 2.33 15.91 -17.63
N ARG A 205 1.66 15.76 -16.48
CA ARG A 205 0.50 16.58 -16.11
C ARG A 205 0.86 18.06 -15.93
N GLY A 206 2.03 18.36 -15.38
CA GLY A 206 2.55 19.72 -15.24
C GLY A 206 2.76 20.37 -16.60
N ALA A 207 3.44 19.68 -17.52
CA ALA A 207 3.65 20.15 -18.89
C ALA A 207 2.31 20.34 -19.64
N ALA A 208 1.35 19.46 -19.41
CA ALA A 208 0.01 19.53 -20.01
C ALA A 208 -0.74 20.84 -19.66
N THR A 209 -0.45 21.49 -18.53
CA THR A 209 -1.08 22.78 -18.18
C THR A 209 -0.59 23.96 -19.00
N GLN A 210 0.52 23.81 -19.74
CA GLN A 210 1.13 24.89 -20.52
C GLN A 210 0.48 25.07 -21.90
N VAL A 211 -0.33 24.11 -22.36
CA VAL A 211 -1.04 24.18 -23.65
C VAL A 211 -2.36 24.93 -23.44
N THR A 212 -2.46 26.17 -23.95
CA THR A 212 -3.46 27.14 -23.44
C THR A 212 -4.89 26.98 -23.93
N ASP A 213 -5.20 26.10 -24.89
CA ASP A 213 -6.54 26.03 -25.50
C ASP A 213 -7.10 24.60 -25.60
N LEU A 214 -6.32 23.60 -25.18
CA LEU A 214 -6.68 22.19 -25.24
C LEU A 214 -6.78 21.59 -23.84
N ARG A 215 -7.71 20.65 -23.68
CA ARG A 215 -7.82 19.84 -22.46
C ARG A 215 -6.99 18.58 -22.64
N ILE A 216 -5.89 18.51 -21.89
CA ILE A 216 -4.99 17.37 -21.85
C ILE A 216 -5.23 16.58 -20.56
N ASN A 217 -5.61 15.32 -20.68
CA ASN A 217 -5.82 14.42 -19.56
C ASN A 217 -4.81 13.28 -19.60
N VAL A 218 -4.21 12.97 -18.46
CA VAL A 218 -3.23 11.89 -18.31
C VAL A 218 -3.85 10.72 -17.55
N THR A 219 -3.86 9.55 -18.16
CA THR A 219 -4.53 8.33 -17.71
C THR A 219 -3.73 7.09 -18.14
N GLY A 220 -4.39 5.92 -18.24
CA GLY A 220 -3.77 4.64 -18.52
C GLY A 220 -3.30 3.93 -17.25
N PRO A 221 -2.83 2.66 -17.36
CA PRO A 221 -2.28 1.91 -16.24
C PRO A 221 -1.29 2.71 -15.38
N ALA A 222 -0.35 3.43 -16.01
CA ALA A 222 0.61 4.26 -15.28
C ALA A 222 -0.06 5.42 -14.53
N GLY A 223 -0.98 6.14 -15.18
CA GLY A 223 -1.66 7.29 -14.58
C GLY A 223 -2.57 6.89 -13.41
N ILE A 224 -3.27 5.75 -13.52
CA ILE A 224 -4.12 5.21 -12.45
C ILE A 224 -3.25 4.78 -11.26
N LEU A 225 -2.12 4.11 -11.50
CA LEU A 225 -1.19 3.73 -10.44
C LEU A 225 -0.59 4.96 -9.75
N ALA A 226 -0.21 5.98 -10.50
CA ALA A 226 0.26 7.25 -9.94
C ALA A 226 -0.79 7.91 -9.04
N ASP A 227 -2.07 7.93 -9.46
CA ASP A 227 -3.16 8.48 -8.65
C ASP A 227 -3.37 7.67 -7.36
N LEU A 228 -3.24 6.35 -7.43
CA LEU A 228 -3.31 5.47 -6.27
C LEU A 228 -2.21 5.77 -5.25
N ILE A 229 -0.96 5.88 -5.73
CA ILE A 229 0.21 6.24 -4.92
C ILE A 229 -0.01 7.60 -4.25
N LYS A 230 -0.44 8.60 -5.03
CA LYS A 230 -0.68 9.97 -4.55
C LYS A 230 -1.77 10.02 -3.47
N VAL A 231 -2.89 9.35 -3.70
CA VAL A 231 -4.04 9.36 -2.78
C VAL A 231 -3.71 8.63 -1.47
N PHE A 232 -3.10 7.45 -1.52
CA PHE A 232 -2.74 6.74 -0.29
C PHE A 232 -1.64 7.47 0.49
N GLY A 233 -0.63 8.05 -0.19
CA GLY A 233 0.37 8.88 0.48
C GLY A 233 -0.24 10.10 1.19
N ALA A 234 -1.24 10.75 0.60
CA ALA A 234 -1.92 11.89 1.20
C ALA A 234 -2.85 11.50 2.38
N ILE A 235 -3.57 10.38 2.25
CA ILE A 235 -4.52 9.92 3.28
C ILE A 235 -3.80 9.45 4.54
N ASP A 236 -2.69 8.72 4.40
CA ASP A 236 -1.96 8.16 5.54
C ASP A 236 -1.51 9.26 6.51
N SER A 237 -0.97 10.37 5.99
CA SER A 237 -0.56 11.52 6.80
C SER A 237 -1.76 12.26 7.42
N THR A 238 -2.85 12.40 6.67
CA THR A 238 -4.07 13.07 7.15
C THR A 238 -4.75 12.26 8.25
N LEU A 239 -4.88 10.94 8.10
CA LEU A 239 -5.44 10.05 9.11
C LEU A 239 -4.54 9.97 10.34
N LEU A 240 -3.23 9.89 10.17
CA LEU A 240 -2.28 9.93 11.29
C LEU A 240 -2.41 11.24 12.08
N GLY A 241 -2.47 12.39 11.39
CA GLY A 241 -2.65 13.69 12.02
C GLY A 241 -3.99 13.81 12.73
N ALA A 242 -5.09 13.43 12.08
CA ALA A 242 -6.42 13.48 12.65
C ALA A 242 -6.57 12.58 13.88
N THR A 243 -6.05 11.35 13.82
CA THR A 243 -6.08 10.41 14.96
C THR A 243 -5.23 10.92 16.13
N ALA A 244 -4.04 11.45 15.87
CA ALA A 244 -3.19 12.05 16.90
C ALA A 244 -3.88 13.22 17.61
N VAL A 245 -4.56 14.10 16.86
CA VAL A 245 -5.32 15.23 17.42
C VAL A 245 -6.48 14.74 18.29
N VAL A 246 -7.28 13.78 17.81
CA VAL A 246 -8.42 13.25 18.59
C VAL A 246 -7.94 12.61 19.89
N VAL A 247 -6.88 11.81 19.85
CA VAL A 247 -6.30 11.18 21.05
C VAL A 247 -5.77 12.23 22.02
N ALA A 248 -5.07 13.26 21.54
CA ALA A 248 -4.53 14.33 22.37
C ALA A 248 -5.61 15.17 23.07
N ILE A 249 -6.82 15.25 22.51
CA ILE A 249 -7.96 15.95 23.13
C ILE A 249 -8.60 15.11 24.24
N ILE A 250 -8.58 13.78 24.11
CA ILE A 250 -9.26 12.86 25.04
C ILE A 250 -8.37 12.46 26.24
N LEU A 251 -7.05 12.47 26.07
CA LEU A 251 -6.06 12.26 27.15
C LEU A 251 -6.00 13.45 28.12
#